data_AF-A0A353EYX2-F1
#
_entry.id   AF-A0A353EYX2-F1
#
_cell.length_a   1.000
_cell.length_b   1.000
_cell.length_c   1.000
_cell.angle_alpha   90.00
_cell.angle_beta   90.00
_cell.angle_gamma   90.00
#
_symmetry.space_group_name_H-M   'P 1'
#
loop_
_entity.id
_entity.type
_entity.pdbx_description
1 polymer ?
#
loop_
_entity_poly.entity_id
_entity_poly.type
_entity_poly.pdbx_seq_one_letter_code
_entity_poly.pdbx_strand_id
1 'polypeptide(L)'
;PMIEKIGGEGTIERRIPAMMRMFASYGIDIRKEPILVYPTLHYQNGGLDINVDGMTPNVENLYVAGEAVGGIHGRNRLMGNSLLDIIVFGRSAGQHAAEQAKNVKVGKLTLDHIAKFDKEREEAGIKTDAVSPKLLPDYRRKFN
;
A
#
# COMPACT_ATOMS: atom_id res chain seq x y z
N PRO A 1 15.49 -26.14 16.31
CA PRO A 1 15.53 -25.12 15.23
C PRO A 1 16.97 -24.74 14.90
N MET A 2 17.27 -24.35 13.65
CA MET A 2 18.63 -23.97 13.23
C MET A 2 19.17 -22.78 14.07
N ILE A 3 18.29 -21.85 14.46
CA ILE A 3 18.62 -20.70 15.30
C ILE A 3 19.20 -21.12 16.67
N GLU A 4 18.56 -22.08 17.36
CA GLU A 4 19.06 -22.63 18.64
C GLU A 4 20.35 -23.45 18.44
N LYS A 5 20.46 -24.22 17.35
CA LYS A 5 21.66 -25.01 17.05
C LYS A 5 22.90 -24.13 16.81
N ILE A 6 22.72 -22.97 16.18
CA ILE A 6 23.81 -22.04 15.88
C ILE A 6 24.09 -21.10 17.07
N GLY A 7 23.06 -20.61 17.75
CA GLY A 7 23.18 -19.59 18.80
C GLY A 7 23.26 -20.11 20.23
N GLY A 8 23.02 -21.41 20.45
CA GLY A 8 22.83 -22.01 21.78
C GLY A 8 21.42 -21.82 22.33
N GLU A 9 21.10 -22.58 23.38
CA GLU A 9 19.79 -22.61 24.03
C GLU A 9 19.32 -21.21 24.50
N GLY A 10 18.06 -20.89 24.26
CA GLY A 10 17.44 -19.61 24.62
C GLY A 10 17.68 -18.49 23.60
N THR A 11 18.31 -18.78 22.46
CA THR A 11 18.58 -17.76 21.44
C THR A 11 17.30 -17.21 20.83
N ILE A 12 16.30 -18.04 20.59
CA ILE A 12 15.01 -17.62 20.02
C ILE A 12 14.32 -16.64 20.97
N GLU A 13 14.26 -16.95 22.26
CA GLU A 13 13.65 -16.09 23.28
C GLU A 13 14.33 -14.74 23.39
N ARG A 14 15.67 -14.72 23.33
CA ARG A 14 16.44 -13.48 23.41
C ARG A 14 16.28 -12.61 22.16
N ARG A 15 16.25 -13.21 20.96
CA ARG A 15 16.31 -12.45 19.68
C ARG A 15 14.94 -12.13 19.09
N ILE A 16 13.96 -13.01 19.23
CA ILE A 16 12.61 -12.85 18.65
C ILE A 16 11.50 -13.07 19.69
N PRO A 17 11.54 -12.37 20.85
CA PRO A 17 10.58 -12.58 21.94
C PRO A 17 9.13 -12.29 21.55
N ALA A 18 8.91 -11.38 20.59
CA ALA A 18 7.58 -11.06 20.09
C ALA A 18 6.95 -12.26 19.34
N MET A 19 7.73 -12.95 18.50
CA MET A 19 7.25 -14.16 17.82
C MET A 19 7.00 -15.30 18.82
N MET A 20 7.90 -15.50 19.80
CA MET A 20 7.68 -16.48 20.89
C MET A 20 6.32 -16.28 21.57
N ARG A 21 6.01 -15.04 22.00
CA ARG A 21 4.73 -14.74 22.64
C ARG A 21 3.53 -14.96 21.71
N MET A 22 3.65 -14.54 20.46
CA MET A 22 2.59 -14.69 19.45
C MET A 22 2.26 -16.17 19.19
N PHE A 23 3.25 -17.04 19.04
CA PHE A 23 3.00 -18.46 18.82
C PHE A 23 2.58 -19.19 20.10
N ALA A 24 3.13 -18.79 21.26
CA ALA A 24 2.73 -19.34 22.54
C ALA A 24 1.24 -19.10 22.85
N SER A 25 0.65 -17.98 22.41
CA SER A 25 -0.80 -17.76 22.56
C SER A 25 -1.67 -18.74 21.76
N TYR A 26 -1.09 -19.43 20.78
CA TYR A 26 -1.73 -20.52 20.04
C TYR A 26 -1.27 -21.91 20.50
N GLY A 27 -0.54 -22.01 21.63
CA GLY A 27 -0.03 -23.28 22.15
C GLY A 27 1.14 -23.87 21.37
N ILE A 28 1.78 -23.10 20.48
CA ILE A 28 2.87 -23.57 19.62
C ILE A 28 4.21 -23.15 20.25
N ASP A 29 5.07 -24.13 20.54
CA ASP A 29 6.43 -23.86 21.01
C ASP A 29 7.41 -23.83 19.83
N ILE A 30 7.71 -22.64 19.30
CA ILE A 30 8.60 -22.47 18.14
C ILE A 30 10.08 -22.86 18.40
N ARG A 31 10.42 -23.21 19.66
CA ARG A 31 11.72 -23.84 19.99
C ARG A 31 11.72 -25.33 19.66
N LYS A 32 10.55 -25.96 19.58
CA LYS A 32 10.39 -27.40 19.37
C LYS A 32 9.73 -27.71 18.03
N GLU A 33 8.80 -26.88 17.62
CA GLU A 33 7.98 -27.07 16.43
C GLU A 33 8.42 -26.15 15.28
N PRO A 34 8.41 -26.63 14.03
CA PRO A 34 8.71 -25.80 12.87
C PRO A 34 7.56 -24.82 12.57
N ILE A 35 7.91 -23.61 12.15
CA ILE A 35 6.93 -22.61 11.68
C ILE A 35 6.64 -22.87 10.20
N LEU A 36 5.37 -23.12 9.86
CA LEU A 36 4.92 -23.20 8.48
C LEU A 36 4.83 -21.79 7.88
N VAL A 37 5.47 -21.58 6.73
CA VAL A 37 5.52 -20.29 6.03
C VAL A 37 5.12 -20.45 4.58
N TYR A 38 4.40 -19.44 4.06
CA TYR A 38 4.00 -19.37 2.66
C TYR A 38 4.23 -17.95 2.14
N PRO A 39 4.55 -17.76 0.85
CA PRO A 39 4.56 -16.44 0.25
C PRO A 39 3.16 -15.81 0.31
N THR A 40 3.08 -14.57 0.79
CA THR A 40 1.84 -13.78 0.80
C THR A 40 2.08 -12.43 0.16
N LEU A 41 1.00 -11.75 -0.24
CA LEU A 41 1.06 -10.33 -0.57
C LEU A 41 1.53 -9.56 0.67
N HIS A 42 2.56 -8.73 0.51
CA HIS A 42 3.15 -7.96 1.61
C HIS A 42 3.19 -6.46 1.35
N TYR A 43 3.44 -6.05 0.10
CA TYR A 43 3.59 -4.65 -0.27
C TYR A 43 3.10 -4.39 -1.69
N GLN A 44 2.48 -3.23 -1.88
CA GLN A 44 2.01 -2.76 -3.18
C GLN A 44 2.99 -1.74 -3.75
N ASN A 45 3.71 -2.15 -4.81
CA ASN A 45 4.64 -1.28 -5.54
C ASN A 45 3.94 -0.33 -6.53
N GLY A 46 2.73 -0.66 -6.94
CA GLY A 46 1.91 0.17 -7.81
C GLY A 46 1.09 1.17 -7.00
N GLY A 47 0.54 2.16 -7.68
CA GLY A 47 -0.23 3.21 -7.02
C GLY A 47 -0.46 4.39 -7.96
N LEU A 48 -0.80 5.54 -7.38
CA LEU A 48 -0.94 6.79 -8.10
C LEU A 48 0.43 7.31 -8.54
N ASP A 49 0.48 7.83 -9.76
CA ASP A 49 1.66 8.52 -10.27
C ASP A 49 1.75 9.92 -9.66
N ILE A 50 2.97 10.36 -9.32
CA ILE A 50 3.22 11.65 -8.67
C ILE A 50 4.47 12.32 -9.25
N ASN A 51 4.46 13.64 -9.22
CA ASN A 51 5.65 14.45 -9.43
C ASN A 51 6.54 14.45 -8.16
N VAL A 52 7.72 15.06 -8.27
CA VAL A 52 8.70 15.16 -7.17
C VAL A 52 8.17 15.87 -5.92
N ASP A 53 7.14 16.70 -6.08
CA ASP A 53 6.46 17.45 -5.02
C ASP A 53 5.30 16.67 -4.38
N GLY A 54 4.99 15.46 -4.87
CA GLY A 54 3.91 14.62 -4.38
C GLY A 54 2.55 14.85 -5.04
N MET A 55 2.42 15.81 -5.96
CA MET A 55 1.15 16.05 -6.67
C MET A 55 1.00 15.08 -7.84
N THR A 56 -0.20 14.56 -8.06
CA THR A 56 -0.48 13.75 -9.25
C THR A 56 -0.45 14.62 -10.51
N PRO A 57 0.06 14.12 -11.66
CA PRO A 57 0.09 14.90 -12.90
C PRO A 57 -1.29 15.04 -13.57
N ASN A 58 -2.23 14.14 -13.24
CA ASN A 58 -3.53 14.05 -13.90
C ASN A 58 -4.69 14.64 -13.08
N VAL A 59 -4.50 14.87 -11.78
CA VAL A 59 -5.52 15.47 -10.90
C VAL A 59 -4.87 16.58 -10.09
N GLU A 60 -5.19 17.81 -10.46
CA GLU A 60 -4.65 19.00 -9.81
C GLU A 60 -5.06 19.04 -8.32
N ASN A 61 -4.14 19.47 -7.47
CA ASN A 61 -4.30 19.57 -6.01
C ASN A 61 -4.51 18.22 -5.29
N LEU A 62 -4.36 17.08 -5.98
CA LEU A 62 -4.29 15.76 -5.35
C LEU A 62 -2.84 15.42 -5.02
N TYR A 63 -2.50 15.37 -3.74
CA TYR A 63 -1.18 14.98 -3.24
C TYR A 63 -1.23 13.59 -2.60
N VAL A 64 -0.22 12.77 -2.86
CA VAL A 64 -0.18 11.37 -2.44
C VAL A 64 1.24 11.00 -2.00
N ALA A 65 1.37 10.15 -0.99
CA ALA A 65 2.65 9.64 -0.51
C ALA A 65 2.52 8.21 0.05
N GLY A 66 3.66 7.53 0.21
CA GLY A 66 3.72 6.20 0.81
C GLY A 66 3.26 5.08 -0.14
N GLU A 67 2.74 3.98 0.43
CA GLU A 67 2.33 2.78 -0.33
C GLU A 67 1.16 3.02 -1.31
N ALA A 68 0.52 4.18 -1.26
CA ALA A 68 -0.48 4.59 -2.25
C ALA A 68 0.14 5.10 -3.57
N VAL A 69 1.45 5.31 -3.61
CA VAL A 69 2.20 5.85 -4.76
C VAL A 69 2.85 4.73 -5.57
N GLY A 70 2.81 4.87 -6.89
CA GLY A 70 3.51 3.99 -7.82
C GLY A 70 4.87 4.53 -8.25
N GLY A 71 5.71 3.65 -8.81
CA GLY A 71 6.88 4.06 -9.59
C GLY A 71 8.19 4.25 -8.82
N ILE A 72 8.15 4.81 -7.59
CA ILE A 72 9.35 5.08 -6.77
C ILE A 72 10.26 3.85 -6.61
N HIS A 73 9.65 2.69 -6.44
CA HIS A 73 10.36 1.43 -6.18
C HIS A 73 10.51 0.54 -7.41
N GLY A 74 10.03 0.99 -8.59
CA GLY A 74 9.91 0.16 -9.78
C GLY A 74 9.12 -1.13 -9.51
N ARG A 75 9.56 -2.25 -10.09
CA ARG A 75 8.86 -3.55 -9.99
C ARG A 75 9.06 -4.29 -8.66
N ASN A 76 10.13 -4.00 -7.94
CA ASN A 76 10.43 -4.71 -6.70
C ASN A 76 11.04 -3.75 -5.68
N ARG A 77 10.37 -3.60 -4.54
CA ARG A 77 10.81 -2.72 -3.45
C ARG A 77 11.95 -3.35 -2.68
N LEU A 78 12.99 -2.56 -2.38
CA LEU A 78 14.04 -3.02 -1.48
C LEU A 78 13.55 -3.03 -0.02
N MET A 79 13.89 -4.10 0.71
CA MET A 79 13.55 -4.24 2.13
C MET A 79 14.10 -3.06 2.96
N GLY A 80 13.36 -2.64 3.99
CA GLY A 80 13.66 -1.44 4.80
C GLY A 80 13.13 -0.09 4.27
N ASN A 81 12.89 0.06 2.96
CA ASN A 81 12.59 1.38 2.40
C ASN A 81 11.17 1.95 2.60
N SER A 82 10.12 1.17 2.94
CA SER A 82 8.76 1.77 3.02
C SER A 82 8.55 2.76 4.14
N LEU A 83 9.19 2.55 5.29
CA LEU A 83 9.08 3.53 6.36
C LEU A 83 9.78 4.84 5.97
N LEU A 84 10.94 4.73 5.32
CA LEU A 84 11.66 5.88 4.78
C LEU A 84 10.86 6.61 3.71
N ASP A 85 10.21 5.85 2.82
CA ASP A 85 9.35 6.36 1.74
C ASP A 85 8.21 7.23 2.31
N ILE A 86 7.45 6.70 3.28
CA ILE A 86 6.37 7.43 3.94
C ILE A 86 6.90 8.70 4.63
N ILE A 87 8.03 8.62 5.34
CA ILE A 87 8.57 9.78 6.07
C ILE A 87 9.07 10.87 5.11
N VAL A 88 9.83 10.50 4.08
CA VAL A 88 10.47 11.45 3.17
C VAL A 88 9.45 12.06 2.22
N PHE A 89 8.71 11.23 1.48
CA PHE A 89 7.75 11.72 0.50
C PHE A 89 6.49 12.26 1.17
N GLY A 90 6.10 11.73 2.33
CA GLY A 90 5.00 12.29 3.12
C GLY A 90 5.31 13.70 3.62
N ARG A 91 6.57 13.95 4.05
CA ARG A 91 7.01 15.30 4.41
C ARG A 91 7.00 16.23 3.18
N SER A 92 7.55 15.79 2.05
CA SER A 92 7.58 16.58 0.81
C SER A 92 6.18 16.94 0.34
N ALA A 93 5.32 15.92 0.15
CA ALA A 93 3.94 16.09 -0.28
C ALA A 93 3.15 16.99 0.67
N GLY A 94 3.30 16.79 1.99
CA GLY A 94 2.63 17.62 2.99
C GLY A 94 3.05 19.09 2.95
N GLN A 95 4.33 19.38 2.73
CA GLN A 95 4.82 20.76 2.62
C GLN A 95 4.27 21.46 1.37
N HIS A 96 4.30 20.79 0.21
CA HIS A 96 3.79 21.36 -1.04
C HIS A 96 2.26 21.50 -1.00
N ALA A 97 1.54 20.51 -0.49
CA ALA A 97 0.09 20.58 -0.30
C ALA A 97 -0.32 21.75 0.61
N ALA A 98 0.40 21.94 1.73
CA ALA A 98 0.12 23.03 2.66
C ALA A 98 0.37 24.42 2.05
N GLU A 99 1.39 24.56 1.21
CA GLU A 99 1.65 25.82 0.50
C GLU A 99 0.61 26.06 -0.60
N GLN A 100 0.32 25.04 -1.40
CA GLN A 100 -0.66 25.12 -2.49
C GLN A 100 -2.06 25.45 -1.96
N ALA A 101 -2.46 24.87 -0.82
CA ALA A 101 -3.76 25.11 -0.20
C ALA A 101 -4.05 26.59 0.09
N LYS A 102 -3.02 27.43 0.29
CA LYS A 102 -3.20 28.89 0.51
C LYS A 102 -3.65 29.63 -0.75
N ASN A 103 -3.34 29.08 -1.92
CA ASN A 103 -3.60 29.68 -3.23
C ASN A 103 -4.81 29.06 -3.93
N VAL A 104 -5.34 27.94 -3.42
CA VAL A 104 -6.49 27.25 -4.00
C VAL A 104 -7.78 28.00 -3.70
N LYS A 105 -8.52 28.33 -4.76
CA LYS A 105 -9.91 28.78 -4.65
C LYS A 105 -10.83 27.56 -4.66
N VAL A 106 -11.45 27.27 -3.53
CA VAL A 106 -12.39 26.14 -3.40
C VAL A 106 -13.66 26.43 -4.20
N GLY A 107 -13.99 25.54 -5.14
CA GLY A 107 -15.24 25.56 -5.90
C GLY A 107 -16.41 24.95 -5.15
N LYS A 108 -17.61 25.00 -5.75
CA LYS A 108 -18.76 24.24 -5.25
C LYS A 108 -18.52 22.75 -5.47
N LEU A 109 -18.83 21.91 -4.48
CA LEU A 109 -18.79 20.46 -4.66
C LEU A 109 -19.89 20.04 -5.64
N THR A 110 -19.51 19.37 -6.72
CA THR A 110 -20.44 18.83 -7.74
C THR A 110 -20.06 17.40 -8.12
N LEU A 111 -21.02 16.69 -8.71
CA LEU A 111 -20.83 15.36 -9.29
C LEU A 111 -20.75 15.41 -10.82
N ASP A 112 -20.50 16.60 -11.39
CA ASP A 112 -20.56 16.81 -12.84
C ASP A 112 -19.53 15.95 -13.59
N HIS A 113 -18.38 15.68 -12.96
CA HIS A 113 -17.36 14.79 -13.49
C HIS A 113 -17.87 13.34 -13.63
N ILE A 114 -18.72 12.86 -12.70
CA ILE A 114 -19.34 11.53 -12.78
C ILE A 114 -20.35 11.52 -13.93
N ALA A 115 -21.23 12.52 -14.00
CA ALA A 115 -22.23 12.62 -15.06
C ALA A 115 -21.57 12.71 -16.45
N LYS A 116 -20.47 13.45 -16.57
CA LYS A 116 -19.66 13.52 -17.80
C LYS A 116 -19.07 12.16 -18.16
N PHE A 117 -18.47 11.46 -17.19
CA PHE A 117 -17.91 10.13 -17.41
C PHE A 117 -18.97 9.10 -17.83
N ASP A 118 -20.15 9.11 -17.20
CA ASP A 118 -21.25 8.21 -17.57
C ASP A 118 -21.72 8.48 -19.01
N LYS A 119 -21.81 9.76 -19.41
CA LYS A 119 -22.13 10.14 -20.79
C LYS A 119 -21.07 9.68 -21.80
N GLU A 120 -19.78 9.91 -21.52
CA GLU A 120 -18.68 9.45 -22.38
C GLU A 120 -18.70 7.91 -22.53
N ARG A 121 -18.99 7.19 -21.44
CA ARG A 121 -19.14 5.73 -21.45
C ARG A 121 -20.30 5.30 -22.34
N GLU A 122 -21.46 5.95 -22.23
CA GLU A 122 -22.65 5.67 -23.06
C GLU A 122 -22.38 5.93 -24.55
N GLU A 123 -21.76 7.06 -24.89
CA GLU A 123 -21.39 7.42 -26.26
C GLU A 123 -20.38 6.44 -26.86
N ALA A 124 -19.46 5.91 -26.05
CA ALA A 124 -18.54 4.85 -26.44
C ALA A 124 -19.21 3.46 -26.57
N GLY A 125 -20.51 3.34 -26.26
CA GLY A 125 -21.24 2.07 -26.30
C GLY A 125 -20.83 1.08 -25.23
N ILE A 126 -20.13 1.52 -24.17
CA ILE A 126 -19.60 0.66 -23.13
C ILE A 126 -20.71 0.41 -22.10
N LYS A 127 -21.22 -0.83 -22.07
CA LYS A 127 -22.09 -1.30 -20.98
C LYS A 127 -21.24 -2.06 -19.97
N THR A 128 -21.35 -1.68 -18.70
CA THR A 128 -20.60 -2.31 -17.61
C THR A 128 -21.53 -2.72 -16.49
N ASP A 129 -21.37 -3.95 -16.01
CA ASP A 129 -22.02 -4.44 -14.80
C ASP A 129 -21.18 -4.15 -13.54
N ALA A 130 -20.02 -3.50 -13.72
CA ALA A 130 -19.10 -3.18 -12.65
C ALA A 130 -19.66 -2.03 -11.80
N VAL A 131 -19.93 -2.31 -10.54
CA VAL A 131 -20.37 -1.33 -9.56
C VAL A 131 -19.15 -0.58 -9.00
N SER A 132 -19.21 0.75 -9.01
CA SER A 132 -18.21 1.65 -8.43
C SER A 132 -18.71 2.24 -7.11
N PRO A 133 -17.84 2.48 -6.10
CA PRO A 133 -16.42 2.15 -6.08
C PRO A 133 -16.18 0.65 -5.83
N LYS A 134 -15.24 0.07 -6.58
CA LYS A 134 -14.81 -1.31 -6.36
C LYS A 134 -13.88 -1.38 -5.16
N LEU A 135 -14.43 -1.62 -3.97
CA LEU A 135 -13.67 -1.63 -2.71
C LEU A 135 -12.67 -2.79 -2.65
N LEU A 136 -13.04 -3.95 -3.19
CA LEU A 136 -12.18 -5.14 -3.25
C LEU A 136 -12.23 -5.73 -4.67
N PRO A 137 -11.20 -5.48 -5.49
CA PRO A 137 -10.95 -6.24 -6.71
C PRO A 137 -10.96 -7.75 -6.45
N ASP A 138 -11.39 -8.55 -7.43
CA ASP A 138 -11.20 -10.00 -7.34
C ASP A 138 -9.72 -10.30 -7.62
N TYR A 139 -8.94 -10.39 -6.55
CA TYR A 139 -7.50 -10.71 -6.60
C TYR A 139 -7.23 -12.21 -6.72
N ARG A 140 -8.28 -13.05 -6.72
CA ARG A 140 -8.10 -14.50 -6.81
C ARG A 140 -7.69 -14.86 -8.22
N ARG A 141 -6.66 -15.70 -8.33
CA ARG A 141 -6.31 -16.35 -9.58
C ARG A 141 -7.51 -17.21 -9.99
N LYS A 142 -8.22 -16.80 -11.05
CA LYS A 142 -9.25 -17.64 -11.65
C LYS A 142 -8.54 -18.84 -12.26
N PHE A 143 -8.80 -20.03 -11.73
CA PHE A 143 -8.37 -21.26 -12.39
C PHE A 143 -9.24 -21.43 -13.63
N ASN A 144 -8.60 -21.49 -14.81
CA ASN A 144 -9.24 -21.95 -16.04
C ASN A 144 -9.29 -23.47 -16.03
#